data_AF-A0AAE3XKY1-F1
#
_entry.id   AF-A0AAE3XKY1-F1
#
_cell.length_a   1.000
_cell.length_b   1.000
_cell.length_c   1.000
_cell.angle_alpha   90.00
_cell.angle_beta   90.00
_cell.angle_gamma   90.00
#
_symmetry.space_group_name_H-M   'P 1'
#
loop_
_entity.id
_entity.type
_entity.pdbx_description
1 polymer ?
#
loop_
_entity_poly.entity_id
_entity_poly.type
_entity_poly.pdbx_seq_one_letter_code
_entity_poly.pdbx_strand_id
1 'polypeptide(L)'
;MEHLQKILEMFIGRLKTFRNHTKSKNLKIIIMIYFIWLFVNLCTLDSVKNVYTIEKIKSKKSFNIIYASNNDNIYKIIVKKNKKYKGDIRIKVGRSYKLDIKTQRESAEEKVSSPDQVKLLPPINYLDLSPCREYEGGSEICIEPDKGIYTLYLTDDIIGLYYVPK
;
A
#
# COMPACT_ATOMS: atom_id res chain seq x y z
N MET A 1 -1.20 -13.54 -3.38
CA MET A 1 -2.21 -14.56 -3.73
C MET A 1 -1.92 -15.94 -3.14
N GLU A 2 -0.66 -16.42 -3.10
CA GLU A 2 -0.31 -17.75 -2.56
C GLU A 2 -0.73 -17.99 -1.10
N HIS A 3 -0.72 -16.96 -0.26
CA HIS A 3 -1.08 -17.08 1.16
C HIS A 3 -2.57 -17.41 1.37
N LEU A 4 -3.44 -16.86 0.51
CA LEU A 4 -4.89 -17.10 0.53
C LEU A 4 -5.21 -18.54 0.07
N GLN A 5 -4.45 -19.04 -0.90
CA GLN A 5 -4.63 -20.39 -1.44
C GLN A 5 -4.25 -21.47 -0.41
N LYS A 6 -3.15 -21.26 0.36
CA LYS A 6 -2.78 -22.14 1.48
C LYS A 6 -3.80 -22.13 2.62
N ILE A 7 -4.38 -20.97 2.92
CA ILE A 7 -5.45 -20.84 3.92
C ILE A 7 -6.70 -21.61 3.45
N LEU A 8 -7.09 -21.45 2.18
CA LEU A 8 -8.22 -22.16 1.58
C LEU A 8 -8.08 -23.68 1.67
N GLU A 9 -6.90 -24.22 1.32
CA GLU A 9 -6.60 -25.65 1.40
C GLU A 9 -6.66 -26.18 2.84
N MET A 10 -6.15 -25.43 3.81
CA MET A 10 -6.28 -25.77 5.23
C MET A 10 -7.74 -25.82 5.70
N PHE A 11 -8.58 -24.88 5.24
CA PHE A 11 -10.00 -24.86 5.60
C PHE A 11 -10.78 -26.01 4.95
N ILE A 12 -10.53 -26.30 3.67
CA ILE A 12 -11.16 -27.42 2.95
C ILE A 12 -10.78 -28.75 3.61
N GLY A 13 -9.52 -28.92 4.00
CA GLY A 13 -9.04 -30.10 4.73
C GLY A 13 -9.80 -30.29 6.05
N ARG A 14 -9.91 -29.23 6.86
CA ARG A 14 -10.63 -29.28 8.15
C ARG A 14 -12.12 -29.57 8.00
N LEU A 15 -12.79 -29.02 6.97
CA LEU A 15 -14.19 -29.30 6.67
C LEU A 15 -14.44 -30.76 6.27
N LYS A 16 -13.53 -31.36 5.48
CA LYS A 16 -13.62 -32.78 5.10
C LYS A 16 -13.48 -33.71 6.30
N THR A 17 -12.53 -33.44 7.20
CA THR A 17 -12.35 -34.24 8.43
C THR A 17 -13.56 -34.14 9.34
N PHE A 18 -14.13 -32.93 9.49
CA PHE A 18 -15.29 -32.71 10.35
C PHE A 18 -16.57 -33.37 9.82
N ARG A 19 -16.77 -33.37 8.50
CA ARG A 19 -17.91 -34.02 7.83
C ARG A 19 -18.01 -35.52 8.15
N ASN A 20 -16.86 -36.17 8.35
CA ASN A 20 -16.74 -37.61 8.56
C ASN A 20 -16.93 -38.04 10.03
N HIS A 21 -16.76 -37.14 11.01
CA HIS A 21 -16.75 -37.50 12.44
C HIS A 21 -18.05 -37.22 13.22
N THR A 22 -19.01 -36.49 12.68
CA THR A 22 -20.26 -36.14 13.39
C THR A 22 -21.47 -36.91 12.85
N LYS A 23 -22.25 -37.54 13.75
CA LYS A 23 -23.50 -38.26 13.40
C LYS A 23 -24.75 -37.36 13.38
N SER A 24 -24.75 -36.27 14.14
CA SER A 24 -25.91 -35.36 14.25
C SER A 24 -25.97 -34.36 13.08
N LYS A 25 -27.11 -34.32 12.38
CA LYS A 25 -27.36 -33.41 11.25
C LYS A 25 -27.41 -31.94 11.68
N ASN A 26 -28.02 -31.63 12.81
CA ASN A 26 -28.17 -30.26 13.31
C ASN A 26 -26.83 -29.62 13.70
N LEU A 27 -25.92 -30.41 14.28
CA LEU A 27 -24.59 -29.94 14.66
C LEU A 27 -23.73 -29.57 13.44
N LYS A 28 -23.86 -30.31 12.33
CA LYS A 28 -23.16 -30.00 11.08
C LYS A 28 -23.58 -28.65 10.49
N ILE A 29 -24.88 -28.34 10.55
CA ILE A 29 -25.43 -27.09 10.03
C ILE A 29 -24.92 -25.90 10.85
N ILE A 30 -24.95 -25.99 12.18
CA ILE A 30 -24.46 -24.93 13.09
C ILE A 30 -22.99 -24.62 12.81
N ILE A 31 -22.17 -25.66 12.67
CA ILE A 31 -20.74 -25.52 12.40
C ILE A 31 -20.50 -24.92 11.02
N MET A 32 -21.26 -25.34 10.00
CA MET A 32 -21.16 -24.77 8.66
C MET A 32 -21.51 -23.28 8.65
N ILE A 33 -22.58 -22.87 9.37
CA ILE A 33 -22.97 -21.46 9.51
C ILE A 33 -21.87 -20.67 10.23
N TYR A 34 -21.29 -21.21 11.30
CA TYR A 34 -20.16 -20.57 12.00
C TYR A 34 -18.95 -20.39 11.08
N PHE A 35 -18.61 -21.38 10.26
CA PHE A 35 -17.51 -21.27 9.29
C PHE A 35 -17.81 -20.25 8.18
N ILE A 36 -19.05 -20.19 7.69
CA ILE A 36 -19.47 -19.17 6.71
C ILE A 36 -19.32 -17.78 7.34
N TRP A 37 -19.81 -17.59 8.56
CA TRP A 37 -19.71 -16.33 9.28
C TRP A 37 -18.25 -15.93 9.55
N LEU A 38 -17.39 -16.89 9.93
CA LEU A 38 -15.95 -16.67 10.10
C LEU A 38 -15.27 -16.28 8.78
N PHE A 39 -15.64 -16.93 7.67
CA PHE A 39 -15.06 -16.67 6.35
C PHE A 39 -15.45 -15.30 5.80
N VAL A 40 -16.71 -14.87 6.00
CA VAL A 40 -17.15 -13.52 5.61
C VAL A 40 -16.35 -12.45 6.37
N ASN A 41 -16.14 -12.62 7.68
CA ASN A 41 -15.33 -11.69 8.48
C ASN A 41 -13.85 -11.68 8.08
N LEU A 42 -13.30 -12.80 7.59
CA LEU A 42 -11.91 -12.88 7.16
C LEU A 42 -11.69 -12.19 5.80
N CYS A 43 -12.65 -12.34 4.86
CA CYS A 43 -12.56 -11.72 3.54
C CYS A 43 -12.70 -10.19 3.56
N THR A 44 -13.45 -9.62 4.50
CA THR A 44 -13.63 -8.16 4.60
C THR A 44 -12.35 -7.46 5.08
N LEU A 45 -11.53 -8.14 5.89
CA LEU A 45 -10.34 -7.56 6.52
C LEU A 45 -9.23 -7.16 5.52
N ASP A 46 -9.03 -7.94 4.46
CA ASP A 46 -7.98 -7.67 3.48
C ASP A 46 -8.30 -6.50 2.53
N SER A 47 -9.59 -6.14 2.41
CA SER A 47 -10.01 -5.05 1.52
C SER A 47 -9.67 -3.65 2.08
N VAL A 48 -9.55 -3.53 3.41
CA VAL A 48 -9.36 -2.24 4.10
C VAL A 48 -7.89 -1.83 4.19
N LYS A 49 -6.95 -2.79 4.19
CA LYS A 49 -5.53 -2.52 4.49
C LYS A 49 -4.83 -1.57 3.51
N ASN A 50 -5.32 -1.44 2.28
CA ASN A 50 -4.65 -0.64 1.26
C ASN A 50 -5.44 0.62 0.87
N VAL A 51 -6.40 1.06 1.68
CA VAL A 51 -7.17 2.28 1.40
C VAL A 51 -6.56 3.46 2.13
N TYR A 52 -6.15 4.48 1.37
CA TYR A 52 -5.47 5.67 1.89
C TYR A 52 -6.25 6.93 1.54
N THR A 53 -6.51 7.78 2.53
CA THR A 53 -7.14 9.09 2.35
C THR A 53 -6.08 10.14 2.08
N ILE A 54 -6.21 10.88 0.98
CA ILE A 54 -5.23 11.91 0.61
C ILE A 54 -5.46 13.16 1.45
N GLU A 55 -4.53 13.49 2.33
CA GLU A 55 -4.59 14.66 3.21
C GLU A 55 -4.00 15.91 2.56
N LYS A 56 -2.90 15.74 1.83
CA LYS A 56 -2.17 16.86 1.24
C LYS A 56 -1.37 16.44 0.03
N ILE A 57 -1.30 17.31 -0.96
CA ILE A 57 -0.42 17.14 -2.12
C ILE A 57 0.47 18.38 -2.20
N LYS A 58 1.78 18.17 -2.29
CA LYS A 58 2.77 19.22 -2.54
C LYS A 58 3.51 18.90 -3.83
N SER A 59 3.84 19.93 -4.59
CA SER A 59 4.69 19.82 -5.78
C SER A 59 6.09 20.34 -5.43
N LYS A 60 7.14 19.54 -5.67
CA LYS A 60 8.54 19.94 -5.48
C LYS A 60 9.37 19.52 -6.69
N LYS A 61 9.77 20.49 -7.51
CA LYS A 61 10.55 20.29 -8.75
C LYS A 61 9.98 19.14 -9.60
N SER A 62 10.72 18.04 -9.77
CA SER A 62 10.37 16.87 -10.58
C SER A 62 9.46 15.87 -9.87
N PHE A 63 9.01 16.15 -8.64
CA PHE A 63 8.24 15.21 -7.82
C PHE A 63 6.96 15.83 -7.27
N ASN A 64 5.95 14.99 -7.08
CA ASN A 64 4.79 15.26 -6.23
C ASN A 64 4.99 14.48 -4.92
N ILE A 65 4.76 15.17 -3.80
CA ILE A 65 4.83 14.63 -2.44
C ILE A 65 3.40 14.58 -1.93
N ILE A 66 2.91 13.36 -1.70
CA ILE A 66 1.55 13.08 -1.28
C ILE A 66 1.59 12.64 0.18
N TYR A 67 0.82 13.31 1.02
CA TYR A 67 0.56 12.90 2.39
C TYR A 67 -0.79 12.21 2.40
N ALA A 68 -0.81 10.97 2.88
CA ALA A 68 -2.02 10.17 2.96
C ALA A 68 -2.13 9.48 4.32
N SER A 69 -3.35 9.27 4.79
CA SER A 69 -3.66 8.59 6.05
C SER A 69 -4.29 7.23 5.79
N ASN A 70 -3.97 6.25 6.62
CA ASN A 70 -4.67 4.96 6.67
C ASN A 70 -4.74 4.52 8.12
N ASN A 71 -5.97 4.44 8.64
CA ASN A 71 -6.25 4.34 10.08
C ASN A 71 -5.51 5.47 10.83
N ASP A 72 -4.63 5.13 11.76
CA ASP A 72 -3.91 6.09 12.60
C ASP A 72 -2.52 6.47 12.07
N ASN A 73 -2.13 5.98 10.89
CA ASN A 73 -0.80 6.17 10.33
C ASN A 73 -0.80 7.22 9.20
N ILE A 74 0.23 8.07 9.18
CA ILE A 74 0.47 9.06 8.14
C ILE A 74 1.64 8.61 7.25
N TYR A 75 1.41 8.64 5.94
CA TYR A 75 2.34 8.18 4.93
C TYR A 75 2.78 9.35 4.06
N LYS A 76 4.09 9.42 3.77
CA LYS A 76 4.65 10.35 2.80
C LYS A 76 5.08 9.59 1.56
N ILE A 77 4.29 9.74 0.50
CA ILE A 77 4.44 9.03 -0.77
C ILE A 77 5.04 9.99 -1.79
N ILE A 78 6.11 9.56 -2.48
CA ILE A 78 6.84 10.35 -3.47
C ILE A 78 6.54 9.78 -4.85
N VAL A 79 6.16 10.66 -5.78
CA VAL A 79 5.82 10.27 -7.15
C VAL A 79 6.56 11.17 -8.13
N LYS A 80 7.33 10.58 -9.07
CA LYS A 80 8.02 11.35 -10.12
C LYS A 80 6.98 11.91 -11.09
N LYS A 81 7.09 13.20 -11.41
CA LYS A 81 6.25 13.85 -12.41
C LYS A 81 6.61 13.30 -13.78
N ASN A 82 5.64 12.68 -14.44
CA ASN A 82 5.80 12.24 -15.82
C ASN A 82 5.26 13.31 -16.76
N LYS A 83 6.16 14.06 -17.42
CA LYS A 83 5.79 15.11 -18.39
C LYS A 83 5.09 14.58 -19.65
N LYS A 84 5.22 13.28 -19.95
CA LYS A 84 4.63 12.63 -21.12
C LYS A 84 3.20 12.14 -20.86
N TYR A 85 2.79 12.03 -19.60
CA TYR A 85 1.50 11.46 -19.23
C TYR A 85 0.44 12.57 -19.12
N LYS A 86 -0.48 12.62 -20.09
CA LYS A 86 -1.70 13.45 -20.07
C LYS A 86 -2.88 12.64 -19.52
N GLY A 87 -2.68 11.90 -18.44
CA GLY A 87 -3.72 11.05 -17.87
C GLY A 87 -4.83 11.87 -17.19
N ASP A 88 -6.07 11.36 -17.27
CA ASP A 88 -7.26 11.97 -16.66
C ASP A 88 -7.44 11.65 -15.15
N ILE A 89 -6.60 10.78 -14.60
CA ILE A 89 -6.70 10.35 -13.20
C ILE A 89 -6.18 11.47 -12.30
N ARG A 90 -7.12 12.22 -11.72
CA ARG A 90 -6.84 13.29 -10.75
C ARG A 90 -7.04 12.74 -9.34
N ILE A 91 -5.96 12.54 -8.58
CA ILE A 91 -6.12 12.43 -7.13
C ILE A 91 -6.61 13.77 -6.59
N LYS A 92 -7.44 13.68 -5.57
CA LYS A 92 -8.02 14.84 -4.89
C LYS A 92 -7.78 14.70 -3.40
N VAL A 93 -7.42 15.82 -2.77
CA VAL A 93 -7.39 15.94 -1.32
C VAL A 93 -8.78 15.64 -0.76
N GLY A 94 -8.84 14.89 0.36
CA GLY A 94 -10.05 14.42 1.03
C GLY A 94 -10.70 13.18 0.42
N ARG A 95 -10.11 12.58 -0.62
CA ARG A 95 -10.60 11.33 -1.22
C ARG A 95 -9.71 10.15 -0.84
N SER A 96 -10.32 8.97 -0.70
CA SER A 96 -9.62 7.73 -0.42
C SER A 96 -9.41 6.89 -1.68
N TYR A 97 -8.24 6.27 -1.79
CA TYR A 97 -7.84 5.45 -2.92
C TYR A 97 -7.22 4.16 -2.43
N LYS A 98 -7.46 3.08 -3.17
CA LYS A 98 -6.69 1.85 -2.96
C LYS A 98 -5.33 2.03 -3.63
N LEU A 99 -4.26 2.04 -2.83
CA LEU A 99 -2.90 2.25 -3.31
C LEU A 99 -2.01 1.09 -2.88
N ASP A 100 -1.21 0.59 -3.79
CA ASP A 100 -0.06 -0.26 -3.50
C ASP A 100 1.14 0.67 -3.23
N ILE A 101 1.41 0.90 -1.95
CA ILE A 101 2.58 1.66 -1.52
C ILE A 101 3.71 0.69 -1.19
N LYS A 102 4.88 0.95 -1.75
CA LYS A 102 6.09 0.18 -1.51
C LYS A 102 7.07 1.04 -0.74
N THR A 103 7.78 0.43 0.20
CA THR A 103 8.95 1.11 0.78
C THR A 103 10.01 1.27 -0.29
N GLN A 104 10.91 2.24 -0.09
CA GLN A 104 12.02 2.44 -1.03
C GLN A 104 12.97 1.23 -1.11
N ARG A 105 13.07 0.41 -0.05
CA ARG A 105 13.80 -0.87 -0.06
C ARG A 105 13.18 -1.87 -1.02
N GLU A 106 11.89 -2.14 -0.86
CA GLU A 106 11.15 -3.11 -1.70
C GLU A 106 11.12 -2.67 -3.16
N SER A 107 11.05 -1.37 -3.42
CA SER A 107 11.08 -0.84 -4.79
C SER A 107 12.45 -1.04 -5.46
N ALA A 108 13.56 -1.02 -4.70
CA ALA A 108 14.91 -1.13 -5.24
C ALA A 108 15.27 -2.55 -5.68
N GLU A 109 14.68 -3.56 -5.06
CA GLU A 109 14.91 -4.97 -5.37
C GLU A 109 14.14 -5.43 -6.62
N GLU A 110 13.04 -4.75 -6.96
CA GLU A 110 12.13 -5.16 -8.05
C GLU A 110 12.47 -4.54 -9.42
N LYS A 111 13.39 -3.57 -9.49
CA LYS A 111 13.52 -2.60 -10.60
C LYS A 111 14.92 -2.53 -11.24
N VAL A 112 15.53 -3.68 -11.53
CA VAL A 112 16.85 -3.76 -12.23
C VAL A 112 16.72 -3.76 -13.78
N SER A 113 15.52 -3.69 -14.36
CA SER A 113 15.34 -3.97 -15.81
C SER A 113 14.81 -2.83 -16.69
N SER A 114 14.79 -1.56 -16.26
CA SER A 114 14.33 -0.46 -17.15
C SER A 114 15.16 0.83 -17.06
N PRO A 115 15.60 1.40 -18.21
CA PRO A 115 16.54 2.54 -18.25
C PRO A 115 15.95 3.91 -17.85
N ASP A 116 14.64 4.01 -17.62
CA ASP A 116 13.95 5.27 -17.27
C ASP A 116 13.59 5.39 -15.76
N GLN A 117 14.10 4.46 -14.94
CA GLN A 117 13.71 4.38 -13.54
C GLN A 117 14.61 5.23 -12.64
N VAL A 118 13.96 5.98 -11.75
CA VAL A 118 14.55 6.69 -10.61
C VAL A 118 15.66 5.84 -10.05
N LYS A 119 16.91 6.31 -10.02
CA LYS A 119 17.97 5.62 -9.28
C LYS A 119 17.49 5.46 -7.83
N LEU A 120 17.04 4.26 -7.47
CA LEU A 120 16.52 3.97 -6.14
C LEU A 120 17.71 3.81 -5.20
N LEU A 121 17.98 4.88 -4.47
CA LEU A 121 19.07 5.00 -3.52
C LEU A 121 18.76 4.17 -2.24
N PRO A 122 19.78 3.71 -1.49
CA PRO A 122 19.63 2.80 -0.35
C PRO A 122 18.80 3.41 0.78
N PRO A 123 17.99 2.68 1.54
CA PRO A 123 17.12 3.17 2.63
C PRO A 123 17.72 4.24 3.55
N ILE A 124 16.93 5.25 3.95
CA ILE A 124 17.31 6.23 5.00
C ILE A 124 16.91 5.66 6.35
N ASN A 125 17.85 5.62 7.30
CA ASN A 125 17.55 5.39 8.71
C ASN A 125 17.25 6.74 9.36
N TYR A 126 16.24 6.81 10.23
CA TYR A 126 15.95 8.05 10.96
C TYR A 126 17.06 8.44 11.95
N LEU A 127 17.97 7.51 12.26
CA LEU A 127 19.18 7.73 13.03
C LEU A 127 20.35 8.27 12.20
N ASP A 128 20.21 8.39 10.88
CA ASP A 128 21.26 8.93 10.02
C ASP A 128 21.43 10.44 10.24
N LEU A 129 22.67 10.92 10.16
CA LEU A 129 23.04 12.33 10.35
C LEU A 129 22.34 13.29 9.35
N SER A 130 21.86 12.76 8.21
CA SER A 130 20.99 13.48 7.29
C SER A 130 19.71 12.68 7.03
N PRO A 131 18.56 13.10 7.59
CA PRO A 131 17.25 12.48 7.31
C PRO A 131 16.72 12.84 5.91
N CYS A 132 17.54 13.52 5.10
CA CYS A 132 17.21 14.09 3.82
C CYS A 132 17.95 13.40 2.69
N ARG A 133 17.28 13.24 1.54
CA ARG A 133 17.90 12.71 0.32
C ARG A 133 17.70 13.63 -0.85
N GLU A 134 18.76 13.82 -1.61
CA GLU A 134 18.71 14.44 -2.92
C GLU A 134 18.22 13.46 -4.00
N TYR A 135 17.13 13.82 -4.66
CA TYR A 135 16.59 13.14 -5.83
C TYR A 135 17.00 13.86 -7.12
N GLU A 136 16.87 13.18 -8.27
CA GLU A 136 17.15 13.74 -9.60
C GLU A 136 16.57 15.15 -9.79
N GLY A 137 17.39 16.06 -10.33
CA GLY A 137 17.05 17.49 -10.46
C GLY A 137 17.30 18.32 -9.19
N GLY A 138 18.11 17.80 -8.25
CA GLY A 138 18.49 18.47 -7.01
C GLY A 138 17.33 18.62 -6.03
N SER A 139 16.40 17.68 -6.03
CA SER A 139 15.20 17.75 -5.19
C SER A 139 15.47 17.05 -3.87
N GLU A 140 15.77 17.81 -2.82
CA GLU A 140 15.95 17.22 -1.50
C GLU A 140 14.59 16.88 -0.85
N ILE A 141 14.40 15.64 -0.38
CA ILE A 141 13.19 15.21 0.32
C ILE A 141 13.60 14.46 1.58
N CYS A 142 13.09 14.91 2.73
CA CYS A 142 13.42 14.36 4.04
C CYS A 142 12.28 13.53 4.63
N ILE A 143 12.60 12.62 5.54
CA ILE A 143 11.62 12.09 6.48
C ILE A 143 11.16 13.20 7.46
N GLU A 144 10.01 13.02 8.11
CA GLU A 144 9.43 13.99 9.05
C GLU A 144 9.05 13.26 10.36
N PRO A 145 10.03 12.85 11.20
CA PRO A 145 9.79 12.04 12.40
C PRO A 145 8.92 12.75 13.43
N ASP A 146 8.98 14.08 13.48
CA ASP A 146 8.12 14.97 14.27
C ASP A 146 6.62 14.81 13.96
N LYS A 147 6.30 14.26 12.78
CA LYS A 147 4.93 13.96 12.34
C LYS A 147 4.64 12.47 12.25
N GLY A 148 5.47 11.63 12.87
CA GLY A 148 5.35 10.17 12.82
C GLY A 148 5.77 9.56 11.48
N ILE A 149 6.47 10.30 10.61
CA ILE A 149 6.89 9.84 9.28
C ILE A 149 8.35 9.45 9.32
N TYR A 150 8.62 8.16 9.55
CA TYR A 150 9.96 7.61 9.68
C TYR A 150 10.55 7.06 8.38
N THR A 151 9.75 6.98 7.31
CA THR A 151 10.19 6.48 6.02
C THR A 151 9.44 7.13 4.86
N LEU A 152 10.00 6.99 3.66
CA LEU A 152 9.44 7.50 2.42
C LEU A 152 8.90 6.32 1.58
N TYR A 153 7.71 6.51 1.04
CA TYR A 153 7.01 5.50 0.24
C TYR A 153 6.97 5.90 -1.23
N LEU A 154 6.85 4.90 -2.09
CA LEU A 154 6.67 5.06 -3.54
C LEU A 154 5.41 4.30 -3.96
N THR A 155 4.82 4.69 -5.09
CA THR A 155 3.72 3.93 -5.70
C THR A 155 3.71 4.19 -7.20
N ASP A 156 3.37 3.14 -7.97
CA ASP A 156 3.17 3.22 -9.41
C ASP A 156 1.67 3.43 -9.77
N ASP A 157 0.75 3.34 -8.80
CA ASP A 157 -0.69 3.52 -9.04
C ASP A 157 -1.07 4.97 -9.36
N ILE A 158 -0.12 5.88 -9.11
CA ILE A 158 -0.30 7.32 -9.18
C ILE A 158 0.51 7.90 -10.37
N ILE A 159 0.60 7.15 -11.47
CA ILE A 159 1.24 7.65 -12.70
C ILE A 159 0.37 8.76 -13.31
N GLY A 160 0.92 9.98 -13.38
CA GLY A 160 0.35 11.06 -14.21
C GLY A 160 -0.41 12.17 -13.48
N LEU A 161 -0.16 12.40 -12.19
CA LEU A 161 -0.84 13.48 -11.47
C LEU A 161 -0.43 14.88 -11.91
N TYR A 162 -1.34 15.53 -12.61
CA TYR A 162 -1.39 16.97 -12.74
C TYR A 162 -2.02 17.57 -11.47
N TYR A 163 -1.18 18.17 -10.63
CA TYR A 163 -1.67 19.04 -9.55
C TYR A 163 -1.99 20.42 -10.13
N VAL A 164 -3.26 20.79 -10.14
CA VAL A 164 -3.69 22.16 -10.41
C VAL A 164 -3.84 22.85 -9.06
N PRO A 165 -2.97 23.80 -8.69
CA PRO A 165 -3.19 24.61 -7.50
C PRO A 165 -4.53 25.34 -7.64
N LYS A 166 -5.33 25.33 -6.58
CA LYS A 166 -6.48 26.24 -6.46
C LYS A 166 -5.98 27.68 -6.36
#